data_AF-A0A9E5IH88-F1
#
_entry.id   AF-A0A9E5IH88-F1
#
_cell.length_a   1.000
_cell.length_b   1.000
_cell.length_c   1.000
_cell.angle_alpha   90.00
_cell.angle_beta   90.00
_cell.angle_gamma   90.00
#
_symmetry.space_group_name_H-M   'P 1'
#
loop_
_entity.id
_entity.type
_entity.pdbx_description
1 polymer ?
#
loop_
_entity_poly.entity_id
_entity_poly.type
_entity_poly.pdbx_seq_one_letter_code
_entity_poly.pdbx_strand_id
1 'polypeptide(L)'
;MPANAVVRARIDQHTKEEASAVLAAMGLTVSDAFRIMLTRIAREKALPFEPLVPNATTIAAMKEARQGGLKSFGTVQDLMADLNADD
;
A
#
# COMPACT_ATOMS: atom_id res chain seq x y z
N MET A 1 20.76 18.75 -8.29
CA MET A 1 20.69 17.92 -9.52
C MET A 1 19.36 18.21 -10.20
N PRO A 2 19.31 18.52 -11.50
CA PRO A 2 18.03 18.69 -12.18
C PRO A 2 17.25 17.37 -12.16
N ALA A 3 15.93 17.46 -11.95
CA ALA A 3 15.04 16.31 -11.89
C ALA A 3 14.84 15.74 -13.30
N ASN A 4 15.71 14.82 -13.72
CA ASN A 4 15.76 14.30 -15.10
C ASN A 4 15.06 12.93 -15.26
N ALA A 5 14.62 12.31 -14.15
CA ALA A 5 13.94 11.02 -14.19
C ALA A 5 12.48 11.20 -14.62
N VAL A 6 12.03 10.39 -15.57
CA VAL A 6 10.67 10.43 -16.12
C VAL A 6 9.84 9.28 -15.55
N VAL A 7 8.67 9.59 -15.04
CA VAL A 7 7.67 8.60 -14.60
C VAL A 7 6.60 8.48 -15.70
N ARG A 8 6.33 7.25 -16.15
CA ARG A 8 5.26 6.93 -17.11
C ARG A 8 4.37 5.84 -16.51
N ALA A 9 3.08 6.11 -16.44
CA ALA A 9 2.08 5.15 -15.98
C ALA A 9 0.94 5.07 -17.00
N ARG A 10 0.44 3.85 -17.24
CA ARG A 10 -0.78 3.65 -18.03
C ARG A 10 -1.99 3.78 -17.10
N ILE A 11 -2.96 4.56 -17.53
CA ILE A 11 -4.25 4.74 -16.85
C ILE A 11 -5.36 4.78 -17.89
N ASP A 12 -6.58 4.50 -17.46
CA ASP A 12 -7.76 4.69 -18.29
C ASP A 12 -7.93 6.17 -18.69
N GLN A 13 -8.43 6.41 -19.91
CA GLN A 13 -8.57 7.75 -20.47
C GLN A 13 -9.59 8.59 -19.69
N HIS A 14 -10.70 8.00 -19.27
CA HIS A 14 -11.73 8.71 -18.51
C HIS A 14 -11.19 9.11 -17.13
N THR A 15 -10.50 8.19 -16.44
CA THR A 15 -9.83 8.50 -15.17
C THR A 15 -8.80 9.64 -15.31
N LYS A 16 -8.05 9.67 -16.42
CA LYS A 16 -7.08 10.74 -16.69
C LYS A 16 -7.77 12.10 -16.81
N GLU A 17 -8.86 12.16 -17.56
CA GLU A 17 -9.59 13.41 -17.82
C GLU A 17 -10.21 13.95 -16.54
N GLU A 18 -10.90 13.11 -15.76
CA GLU A 18 -11.50 13.50 -14.48
C GLU A 18 -10.45 14.00 -13.50
N ALA A 19 -9.36 13.25 -13.29
CA ALA A 19 -8.29 13.64 -12.38
C ALA A 19 -7.63 14.95 -12.82
N SER A 20 -7.45 15.15 -14.13
CA SER A 20 -6.87 16.40 -14.67
C SER A 20 -7.77 17.60 -14.39
N ALA A 21 -9.10 17.46 -14.55
CA ALA A 21 -10.05 18.53 -14.29
C ALA A 21 -10.08 18.91 -12.79
N VAL A 22 -10.13 17.91 -11.90
CA VAL A 22 -10.12 18.13 -10.44
C VAL A 22 -8.83 18.80 -9.99
N LEU A 23 -7.67 18.32 -10.45
CA LEU A 23 -6.38 18.91 -10.10
C LEU A 23 -6.24 20.34 -10.66
N ALA A 24 -6.72 20.60 -11.88
CA ALA A 24 -6.70 21.94 -12.46
C ALA A 24 -7.54 22.94 -11.65
N ALA A 25 -8.70 22.52 -11.11
CA ALA A 25 -9.50 23.33 -10.21
C ALA A 25 -8.77 23.67 -8.89
N MET A 26 -7.79 22.85 -8.49
CA MET A 26 -6.90 23.09 -7.35
C MET A 26 -5.62 23.86 -7.74
N GLY A 27 -5.46 24.24 -9.01
CA GLY A 27 -4.25 24.91 -9.51
C GLY A 27 -3.04 23.97 -9.68
N LEU A 28 -3.27 22.66 -9.78
CA LEU A 28 -2.22 21.65 -9.91
C LEU A 28 -2.29 20.95 -11.26
N THR A 29 -1.14 20.57 -11.80
CA THR A 29 -1.08 19.61 -12.92
C THR A 29 -1.00 18.18 -12.40
N VAL A 30 -1.30 17.20 -13.26
CA VAL A 30 -1.08 15.77 -12.97
C VAL A 30 0.38 15.54 -12.54
N SER A 31 1.33 16.17 -13.21
CA SER A 31 2.76 16.06 -12.88
C SER A 31 3.07 16.58 -11.47
N ASP A 32 2.43 17.67 -11.03
CA ASP A 32 2.65 18.21 -9.69
C ASP A 32 2.11 17.26 -8.62
N ALA A 33 0.91 16.71 -8.83
CA ALA A 33 0.33 15.72 -7.94
C ALA A 33 1.22 14.47 -7.80
N PHE A 34 1.75 13.93 -8.92
CA PHE A 34 2.68 12.81 -8.90
C PHE A 34 3.98 13.13 -8.16
N ARG A 35 4.56 14.33 -8.35
CA ARG A 35 5.77 14.74 -7.63
C ARG A 35 5.53 14.81 -6.12
N ILE A 36 4.39 15.40 -5.70
CA ILE A 36 4.01 15.49 -4.29
C ILE A 36 3.86 14.08 -3.70
N MET A 37 3.12 13.20 -4.39
CA MET A 37 2.91 11.81 -3.98
C MET A 37 4.23 11.05 -3.79
N LEU A 38 5.10 11.07 -4.80
CA LEU A 38 6.37 10.35 -4.77
C LEU A 38 7.33 10.92 -3.72
N THR A 39 7.36 12.24 -3.54
CA THR A 39 8.14 12.89 -2.48
C THR A 39 7.67 12.45 -1.10
N ARG A 40 6.35 12.38 -0.90
CA ARG A 40 5.75 11.94 0.36
C ARG A 40 6.08 10.49 0.67
N ILE A 41 5.93 9.59 -0.32
CA ILE A 41 6.32 8.17 -0.17
C ILE A 41 7.80 8.04 0.19
N ALA A 42 8.68 8.75 -0.51
CA ALA A 42 10.11 8.70 -0.27
C ALA A 42 10.49 9.17 1.13
N ARG A 43 9.79 10.19 1.65
CA ARG A 43 10.03 10.78 2.98
C ARG A 43 9.41 9.95 4.12
N GLU A 44 8.15 9.56 3.99
CA GLU A 44 7.36 8.96 5.06
C GLU A 44 7.47 7.43 5.10
N LYS A 45 8.03 6.80 4.05
CA LYS A 45 8.13 5.33 3.92
C LYS A 45 6.78 4.62 4.01
N ALA A 46 5.71 5.33 3.69
CA ALA A 46 4.33 4.87 3.71
C ALA A 46 3.59 5.38 2.47
N LEU A 47 2.50 4.70 2.11
CA LEU A 47 1.61 5.18 1.06
C LEU A 47 0.80 6.39 1.57
N PRO A 48 0.57 7.41 0.73
CA PRO A 48 -0.08 8.65 1.14
C PRO A 48 -1.61 8.56 1.16
N PHE A 49 -2.12 7.34 1.31
CA PHE A 49 -3.52 6.99 1.44
C PHE A 49 -3.63 5.94 2.55
N GLU A 50 -4.78 5.89 3.23
CA GLU A 50 -4.98 4.97 4.34
C GLU A 50 -4.72 3.52 3.89
N PRO A 51 -4.09 2.69 4.75
CA PRO A 51 -3.69 1.34 4.36
C PRO A 51 -4.88 0.55 3.87
N LEU A 52 -4.68 -0.09 2.71
CA LEU A 52 -5.65 -0.86 1.95
C LEU A 52 -6.54 -1.73 2.85
N VAL A 53 -7.83 -1.77 2.49
CA VAL A 53 -8.70 -2.90 2.81
C VAL A 53 -7.90 -4.20 2.56
N PRO A 54 -7.68 -5.05 3.59
CA PRO A 54 -6.85 -6.23 3.43
C PRO A 54 -7.34 -7.09 2.27
N ASN A 55 -6.42 -7.75 1.58
CA ASN A 55 -6.83 -8.64 0.48
C ASN A 55 -7.65 -9.83 1.00
N ALA A 56 -8.32 -10.55 0.09
CA ALA A 56 -9.21 -11.65 0.47
C ALA A 56 -8.53 -12.71 1.36
N THR A 57 -7.27 -13.04 1.08
CA THR A 57 -6.47 -13.99 1.88
C THR A 57 -6.23 -13.49 3.29
N THR A 58 -5.81 -12.24 3.44
CA THR A 58 -5.59 -11.62 4.77
C THR A 58 -6.91 -11.51 5.55
N ILE A 59 -8.02 -11.16 4.88
CA ILE A 59 -9.34 -11.14 5.52
C ILE A 59 -9.73 -12.53 6.01
N ALA A 60 -9.51 -13.58 5.22
CA ALA A 60 -9.80 -14.96 5.60
C ALA A 60 -8.99 -15.38 6.83
N ALA A 61 -7.68 -15.14 6.82
CA ALA A 61 -6.79 -15.44 7.95
C ALA A 61 -7.22 -14.68 9.23
N MET A 62 -7.62 -13.40 9.11
CA MET A 62 -8.14 -12.64 10.26
C MET A 62 -9.47 -13.20 10.80
N LYS A 63 -10.34 -13.73 9.93
CA LYS A 63 -11.60 -14.36 10.35
C LYS A 63 -11.35 -15.67 11.09
N GLU A 64 -10.50 -16.53 10.55
CA GLU A 64 -10.07 -17.78 11.19
C GLU A 64 -9.44 -17.50 12.56
N ALA A 65 -8.58 -16.49 12.63
CA ALA A 65 -7.95 -16.06 13.88
C ALA A 65 -8.98 -15.70 14.96
N ARG A 66 -10.00 -14.90 14.59
CA ARG A 66 -11.08 -14.49 15.51
C ARG A 66 -12.01 -15.63 15.91
N GLN A 67 -12.09 -16.67 15.10
CA GLN A 67 -12.88 -17.88 15.38
C GLN A 67 -12.14 -18.89 16.27
N GLY A 68 -10.89 -18.61 16.63
CA GLY A 68 -10.08 -19.49 17.47
C GLY A 68 -9.39 -20.62 16.72
N GLY A 69 -9.23 -20.50 15.40
CA GLY A 69 -8.52 -21.49 14.57
C GLY A 69 -7.00 -21.47 14.72
N LEU A 70 -6.43 -20.59 15.57
CA LEU A 70 -4.98 -20.46 15.71
C LEU A 70 -4.42 -21.47 16.71
N LYS A 71 -3.24 -21.99 16.37
CA LYS A 71 -2.41 -22.76 17.30
C LYS A 71 -1.93 -21.85 18.44
N SER A 72 -2.06 -22.32 19.67
CA SER A 72 -1.58 -21.64 20.87
C SER A 72 -0.31 -22.32 21.38
N PHE A 73 0.61 -21.54 21.94
CA PHE A 73 1.88 -22.03 22.46
C PHE A 73 2.10 -21.53 23.88
N GLY A 74 2.75 -22.34 24.71
CA GLY A 74 3.07 -21.99 26.10
C GLY A 74 4.24 -21.03 26.24
N THR A 75 5.18 -21.05 25.28
CA THR A 75 6.36 -20.20 25.27
C THR A 75 6.68 -19.68 23.87
N VAL A 76 7.48 -18.61 23.81
CA VAL A 76 8.01 -18.08 22.54
C VAL A 76 8.94 -19.09 21.87
N GLN A 77 9.71 -19.88 22.65
CA GLN A 77 10.55 -20.95 22.11
C GLN A 77 9.73 -21.99 21.35
N ASP A 78 8.60 -22.45 21.90
CA ASP A 78 7.74 -23.45 21.25
C ASP A 78 7.14 -22.91 19.94
N LEU A 79 6.73 -21.63 19.92
CA LEU A 79 6.25 -20.96 18.72
C LEU A 79 7.33 -20.90 17.64
N MET A 80 8.55 -20.46 18.00
CA MET A 80 9.64 -20.31 17.03
C MET A 80 10.15 -21.66 16.52
N ALA A 81 10.11 -22.71 17.34
CA ALA A 81 10.44 -24.06 16.91
C ALA A 81 9.45 -24.58 15.86
N ASP A 82 8.15 -24.30 16.02
CA ASP A 82 7.12 -24.69 15.06
C ASP A 82 7.21 -23.90 13.74
N LEU A 83 7.44 -22.58 13.83
CA LEU A 83 7.55 -21.72 12.64
C LEU A 83 8.75 -22.07 11.75
N ASN A 84 9.86 -22.50 12.35
CA ASN A 84 11.10 -22.83 11.64
C ASN A 84 11.23 -24.33 11.33
N ALA A 85 10.19 -25.14 11.57
CA ALA A 85 10.27 -26.59 11.40
C ALA A 85 10.35 -27.02 9.91
N ASP A 86 9.97 -26.13 8.99
CA ASP A 86 9.91 -26.37 7.54
C ASP A 86 10.94 -25.55 6.73
N ASP A 87 11.88 -24.85 7.38
CA ASP A 87 13.07 -24.22 6.76
C ASP A 87 14.23 -25.24 6.65
#